data_AF-A0A136P5N5-F1
#
_entry.id   AF-A0A136P5N5-F1
#
_cell.length_a   1.000
_cell.length_b   1.000
_cell.length_c   1.000
_cell.angle_alpha   90.00
_cell.angle_beta   90.00
_cell.angle_gamma   90.00
#
_symmetry.space_group_name_H-M   'P 1'
#
loop_
_entity.id
_entity.type
_entity.pdbx_description
1 polymer ?
#
loop_
_entity_poly.entity_id
_entity_poly.type
_entity_poly.pdbx_seq_one_letter_code
_entity_poly.pdbx_strand_id
1 'polypeptide(L)'
;MINSKLADILRTFSKNELNEFEKFISSPFFSKGRNYVPFISYIKKYHPKFDNEELLPENIYGKLYPGRKYNKQVIWNITSSLQKMAEEFLIYRALERSRHIKNSLLADEFLNRKLSQYQAKKLDEMEKALEKIGISENYFKFKTELESGRMLYHFLEDTQHLLSQHIIKKGENAIMHLMRELSGVINDLKANAYMFNAEFTLNLPLNFVKNLDLENIIIYARKNKFENADVMDMLYCSIMMVLKFEDEKFFIRLKELFERNIDK
;
A
#
# COMPACT_ATOMS: atom_id res chain seq x y z
N MET A 1 0.50 36.21 1.02
CA MET A 1 0.38 35.03 1.90
C MET A 1 1.06 33.85 1.22
N ILE A 2 1.76 32.95 1.94
CA ILE A 2 2.19 31.68 1.34
C ILE A 2 0.94 30.80 1.16
N ASN A 3 0.15 31.09 0.14
CA ASN A 3 -0.85 30.16 -0.36
C ASN A 3 -0.14 29.29 -1.40
N SER A 4 0.50 28.23 -0.93
CA SER A 4 1.26 27.31 -1.76
C SER A 4 1.02 25.88 -1.29
N LYS A 5 1.22 24.92 -2.19
CA LYS A 5 1.13 23.49 -1.88
C LYS A 5 2.04 23.10 -0.69
N LEU A 6 3.15 23.80 -0.47
CA LEU A 6 3.97 23.62 0.73
C LEU A 6 3.17 23.93 2.00
N ALA A 7 2.48 25.07 2.05
CA ALA A 7 1.65 25.41 3.22
C ALA A 7 0.59 24.34 3.44
N ASP A 8 -0.12 23.91 2.39
CA ASP A 8 -1.16 22.87 2.49
C ASP A 8 -0.61 21.56 3.08
N ILE A 9 0.56 21.11 2.65
CA ILE A 9 1.22 19.93 3.22
C ILE A 9 1.55 20.18 4.70
N LEU A 10 2.22 21.30 5.02
CA LEU A 10 2.63 21.59 6.38
C LEU A 10 1.45 21.77 7.35
N ARG A 11 0.26 22.16 6.88
CA ARG A 11 -0.97 22.23 7.69
C ARG A 11 -1.39 20.86 8.23
N THR A 12 -1.07 19.80 7.50
CA THR A 12 -1.42 18.42 7.89
C THR A 12 -0.47 17.84 8.93
N PHE A 13 0.68 18.47 9.17
CA PHE A 13 1.67 17.93 10.08
C PHE A 13 1.26 18.21 11.53
N SER A 14 1.39 17.21 12.39
CA SER A 14 1.40 17.45 13.83
C SER A 14 2.60 18.32 14.23
N LYS A 15 2.56 18.91 15.43
CA LYS A 15 3.72 19.66 15.97
C LYS A 15 5.00 18.81 16.01
N ASN A 16 4.87 17.51 16.29
CA ASN A 16 6.01 16.58 16.27
C ASN A 16 6.53 16.36 14.84
N GLU A 17 5.64 16.08 13.88
CA GLU A 17 6.05 15.90 12.48
C GLU A 17 6.69 17.15 11.89
N LEU A 18 6.25 18.34 12.28
CA LEU A 18 6.88 19.59 11.85
C LEU A 18 8.30 19.74 12.39
N ASN A 19 8.55 19.30 13.63
CA ASN A 19 9.90 19.26 14.21
C ASN A 19 10.77 18.16 13.57
N GLU A 20 10.20 16.99 13.26
CA GLU A 20 10.89 15.92 12.53
C GLU A 20 11.22 16.34 11.09
N PHE A 21 10.32 17.06 10.43
CA PHE A 21 10.55 17.63 9.11
C PHE A 21 11.70 18.66 9.13
N GLU A 22 11.78 19.50 10.15
CA GLU A 22 12.92 20.42 10.32
C GLU A 22 14.25 19.68 10.48
N LYS A 23 14.27 18.56 11.22
CA LYS A 23 15.45 17.69 11.31
C LYS A 23 15.76 17.04 9.94
N PHE A 24 14.74 16.59 9.21
CA PHE A 24 14.88 16.00 7.90
C PHE A 24 15.54 16.96 6.90
N ILE A 25 15.08 18.22 6.82
CA ILE A 25 15.67 19.23 5.93
C ILE A 25 17.07 19.70 6.37
N SER A 26 17.42 19.50 7.65
CA SER A 26 18.76 19.82 8.16
C SER A 26 19.80 18.78 7.74
N SER A 27 19.36 17.57 7.35
CA SER A 27 20.24 16.51 6.88
C SER A 27 20.90 16.90 5.56
N PRO A 28 22.24 16.84 5.45
CA PRO A 28 22.96 17.09 4.19
C PRO A 28 22.50 16.20 3.03
N PHE A 29 22.00 15.00 3.34
CA PHE A 29 21.52 14.03 2.36
C PHE A 29 20.33 14.57 1.55
N PHE A 30 19.35 15.19 2.23
CA PHE A 30 18.17 15.75 1.57
C PHE A 30 18.42 17.19 1.11
N SER A 31 19.20 17.97 1.89
CA SER A 31 19.38 19.39 1.64
C SER A 31 20.31 19.73 0.48
N LYS A 32 21.12 18.76 0.03
CA LYS A 32 22.14 18.92 -1.03
C LYS A 32 23.06 20.12 -0.78
N GLY A 33 23.43 20.33 0.49
CA GLY A 33 24.32 21.41 0.92
C GLY A 33 23.67 22.79 1.05
N ARG A 34 22.35 22.93 0.79
CA ARG A 34 21.62 24.19 1.00
C ARG A 34 20.98 24.23 2.38
N ASN A 35 20.98 25.40 3.03
CA ASN A 35 20.36 25.55 4.35
C ASN A 35 18.94 26.13 4.24
N TYR A 36 17.93 25.28 4.43
CA TYR A 36 16.52 25.67 4.44
C TYR A 36 15.93 25.86 5.84
N VAL A 37 16.70 25.54 6.89
CA VAL A 37 16.26 25.61 8.29
C VAL A 37 15.79 27.02 8.65
N PRO A 38 16.48 28.12 8.31
CA PRO A 38 16.01 29.47 8.63
C PRO A 38 14.60 29.78 8.08
N PHE A 39 14.29 29.31 6.86
CA PHE A 39 12.99 29.50 6.24
C PHE A 39 11.91 28.75 7.03
N ILE A 40 12.11 27.45 7.28
CA ILE A 40 11.13 26.64 8.03
C ILE A 40 10.99 27.09 9.48
N SER A 41 12.10 27.38 10.17
CA SER A 41 12.10 27.93 11.53
C SER A 41 11.28 29.24 11.62
N TYR A 42 11.28 30.06 10.57
CA TYR A 42 10.48 31.27 10.52
C TYR A 42 8.99 30.97 10.30
N ILE A 43 8.66 30.19 9.26
CA ILE A 43 7.25 29.99 8.88
C ILE A 43 6.49 29.06 9.83
N LYS A 44 7.18 28.12 10.50
CA LYS A 44 6.55 27.15 11.43
C LYS A 44 5.89 27.82 12.64
N LYS A 45 6.30 29.06 12.99
CA LYS A 45 5.69 29.86 14.07
C LYS A 45 4.21 30.16 13.82
N TYR A 46 3.79 30.11 12.56
CA TYR A 46 2.42 30.40 12.13
C TYR A 46 1.60 29.12 11.85
N HIS A 47 2.15 27.94 12.17
CA HIS A 47 1.43 26.68 12.08
C HIS A 47 0.25 26.65 13.08
N PRO A 48 -0.94 26.14 12.71
CA PRO A 48 -1.29 25.49 11.45
C PRO A 48 -1.92 26.43 10.42
N LYS A 49 -2.19 27.69 10.73
CA LYS A 49 -3.01 28.54 9.84
C LYS A 49 -2.23 29.01 8.61
N PHE A 50 -0.97 29.41 8.80
CA PHE A 50 -0.12 30.02 7.76
C PHE A 50 -0.78 31.22 7.04
N ASP A 51 -1.74 31.87 7.71
CA ASP A 51 -2.49 33.02 7.23
C ASP A 51 -2.08 34.25 8.03
N ASN A 52 -0.88 34.76 7.73
CA ASN A 52 -0.33 35.92 8.38
C ASN A 52 0.44 36.76 7.35
N GLU A 53 0.31 38.08 7.44
CA GLU A 53 1.00 39.03 6.55
C GLU A 53 2.53 38.95 6.67
N GLU A 54 3.05 38.52 7.82
CA GLU A 54 4.47 38.22 8.02
C GLU A 54 4.98 37.07 7.13
N LEU A 55 4.06 36.29 6.55
CA LEU A 55 4.35 35.26 5.53
C LEU A 55 4.22 35.80 4.10
N LEU A 56 4.20 37.11 3.87
CA LEU A 56 4.41 37.65 2.53
C LEU A 56 5.82 37.31 2.05
N PRO A 57 6.01 36.92 0.77
CA PRO A 57 7.33 36.60 0.21
C PRO A 57 8.40 37.67 0.49
N GLU A 58 8.01 38.95 0.40
CA GLU A 58 8.85 40.12 0.67
C GLU A 58 9.30 40.15 2.13
N ASN A 59 8.39 39.90 3.08
CA ASN A 59 8.66 39.89 4.51
C ASN A 59 9.59 38.73 4.88
N ILE A 60 9.32 37.53 4.35
CA ILE A 60 10.18 36.35 4.55
C ILE A 60 11.58 36.63 4.00
N TYR A 61 11.69 37.18 2.79
CA TYR A 61 12.98 37.51 2.20
C TYR A 61 13.74 38.53 3.05
N GLY A 62 13.09 39.58 3.52
CA GLY A 62 13.71 40.59 4.38
C GLY A 62 14.23 40.01 5.69
N LYS A 63 13.54 39.01 6.27
CA LYS A 63 14.02 38.29 7.46
C LYS A 63 15.18 37.35 7.17
N LEU A 64 15.19 36.68 6.03
CA LEU A 64 16.26 35.74 5.66
C LEU A 64 17.52 36.44 5.15
N TYR A 65 17.36 37.59 4.50
CA TYR A 65 18.45 38.35 3.89
C TYR A 65 18.38 39.85 4.25
N PRO A 66 18.63 40.22 5.52
CA PRO A 66 18.59 41.61 5.95
C PRO A 66 19.48 42.52 5.10
N GLY A 67 18.95 43.69 4.72
CA GLY A 67 19.67 44.70 3.93
C GLY A 67 19.83 44.37 2.43
N ARG A 68 19.31 43.23 1.94
CA ARG A 68 19.33 42.89 0.51
C ARG A 68 18.04 43.31 -0.18
N LYS A 69 18.15 43.77 -1.44
CA LYS A 69 16.98 44.01 -2.30
C LYS A 69 16.21 42.70 -2.49
N TYR A 70 14.87 42.78 -2.37
CA TYR A 70 13.98 41.64 -2.55
C TYR A 70 14.23 40.91 -3.87
N ASN A 71 14.41 39.59 -3.79
CA ASN A 71 14.53 38.72 -4.94
C ASN A 71 13.48 37.60 -4.86
N LYS A 72 12.43 37.77 -5.65
CA LYS A 72 11.31 36.83 -5.78
C LYS A 72 11.75 35.41 -6.18
N GLN A 73 12.74 35.30 -7.06
CA GLN A 73 13.24 34.00 -7.54
C GLN A 73 13.84 33.17 -6.39
N VAL A 74 14.49 33.82 -5.42
CA VAL A 74 15.08 33.13 -4.28
C VAL A 74 13.99 32.49 -3.42
N ILE A 75 12.92 33.22 -3.09
CA ILE A 75 11.81 32.68 -2.29
C ILE A 75 11.10 31.55 -3.03
N TRP A 76 10.88 31.70 -4.34
CA TRP A 76 10.30 30.64 -5.17
C TRP A 76 11.14 29.37 -5.20
N ASN A 77 12.46 29.51 -5.39
CA ASN A 77 13.37 28.36 -5.39
C ASN A 77 13.39 27.65 -4.04
N ILE A 78 13.41 28.40 -2.94
CA ILE A 78 13.37 27.84 -1.58
C ILE A 78 12.03 27.11 -1.35
N THR A 79 10.91 27.77 -1.65
CA THR A 79 9.56 27.20 -1.45
C THR A 79 9.38 25.93 -2.27
N SER A 80 9.79 25.94 -3.54
CA SER A 80 9.73 24.76 -4.43
C SER A 80 10.60 23.61 -3.90
N SER A 81 11.80 23.91 -3.40
CA SER A 81 12.70 22.89 -2.84
C SER A 81 12.12 22.28 -1.56
N LEU A 82 11.60 23.12 -0.66
CA LEU A 82 10.95 22.68 0.57
C LEU A 82 9.69 21.86 0.31
N GLN A 83 8.92 22.22 -0.71
CA GLN A 83 7.74 21.43 -1.10
C GLN A 83 8.14 20.01 -1.50
N LYS A 84 9.18 19.85 -2.33
CA LYS A 84 9.70 18.53 -2.70
C LYS A 84 10.19 17.75 -1.48
N MET A 85 10.90 18.40 -0.56
CA MET A 85 11.33 17.76 0.68
C MET A 85 10.16 17.34 1.57
N ALA A 86 9.08 18.12 1.61
CA ALA A 86 7.88 17.78 2.38
C ALA A 86 7.18 16.55 1.77
N GLU A 87 7.13 16.44 0.44
CA GLU A 87 6.64 15.24 -0.26
C GLU A 87 7.53 14.02 0.05
N GLU A 88 8.86 14.16 -0.01
CA GLU A 88 9.81 13.08 0.36
C GLU A 88 9.68 12.67 1.84
N PHE A 89 9.50 13.62 2.74
CA PHE A 89 9.25 13.35 4.16
C PHE A 89 7.95 12.57 4.36
N LEU A 90 6.87 12.93 3.65
CA LEU A 90 5.61 12.17 3.70
C LEU A 90 5.79 10.73 3.22
N ILE A 91 6.62 10.48 2.19
CA ILE A 91 6.97 9.12 1.75
C ILE A 91 7.67 8.36 2.88
N TYR A 92 8.65 8.98 3.54
CA TYR A 92 9.33 8.37 4.69
C TYR A 92 8.33 7.97 5.79
N ARG A 93 7.41 8.88 6.16
CA ARG A 93 6.35 8.62 7.15
C ARG A 93 5.35 7.55 6.69
N ALA A 94 5.08 7.44 5.39
CA ALA A 94 4.23 6.39 4.85
C ALA A 94 4.91 5.01 4.92
N LEU A 95 6.22 4.93 4.65
CA LEU A 95 7.00 3.69 4.75
C LEU A 95 7.13 3.18 6.18
N GLU A 96 7.14 4.06 7.18
CA GLU A 96 7.10 3.66 8.58
C GLU A 96 5.79 2.96 8.96
N ARG A 97 4.68 3.38 8.34
CA ARG A 97 3.35 2.78 8.55
C ARG A 97 3.15 1.51 7.73
N SER A 98 3.73 1.43 6.53
CA SER A 98 3.61 0.27 5.64
C SER A 98 4.81 -0.67 5.74
N ARG A 99 4.80 -1.54 6.76
CA ARG A 99 5.89 -2.50 7.02
C ARG A 99 6.13 -3.45 5.84
N HIS A 100 5.08 -3.89 5.16
CA HIS A 100 5.19 -4.77 3.99
C HIS A 100 5.96 -4.09 2.86
N ILE A 101 5.50 -2.92 2.39
CA ILE A 101 6.14 -2.17 1.29
C ILE A 101 7.62 -1.88 1.61
N LYS A 102 7.89 -1.40 2.83
CA LYS A 102 9.27 -1.11 3.29
C LYS A 102 10.16 -2.35 3.22
N ASN A 103 9.65 -3.50 3.66
CA ASN A 103 10.42 -4.74 3.64
C ASN A 103 10.59 -5.32 2.23
N SER A 104 9.58 -5.22 1.36
CA SER A 104 9.68 -5.63 -0.04
C SER A 104 10.77 -4.84 -0.76
N LEU A 105 10.76 -3.51 -0.63
CA LEU A 105 11.80 -2.65 -1.22
C LEU A 105 13.20 -3.01 -0.72
N LEU A 106 13.35 -3.34 0.57
CA LEU A 106 14.64 -3.75 1.13
C LEU A 106 15.07 -5.14 0.63
N ALA A 107 14.14 -6.09 0.49
CA ALA A 107 14.43 -7.42 -0.05
C ALA A 107 14.90 -7.32 -1.51
N ASP A 108 14.22 -6.53 -2.33
CA ASP A 108 14.61 -6.28 -3.72
C ASP A 108 16.00 -5.63 -3.80
N GLU A 109 16.27 -4.65 -2.93
CA GLU A 109 17.57 -3.98 -2.90
C GLU A 109 18.71 -4.90 -2.45
N PHE A 110 18.45 -5.84 -1.52
CA PHE A 110 19.42 -6.89 -1.20
C PHE A 110 19.73 -7.73 -2.43
N LEU A 111 18.72 -8.12 -3.21
CA LEU A 111 18.94 -8.89 -4.42
C LEU A 111 19.73 -8.12 -5.48
N ASN A 112 19.38 -6.86 -5.73
CA ASN A 112 20.09 -5.99 -6.69
C ASN A 112 21.57 -5.83 -6.34
N ARG A 113 21.90 -5.90 -5.05
CA ARG A 113 23.27 -5.82 -4.54
C ARG A 113 23.96 -7.18 -4.42
N LYS A 114 23.36 -8.26 -4.92
CA LYS A 114 23.85 -9.64 -4.83
C LYS A 114 24.01 -10.13 -3.38
N LEU A 115 23.13 -9.65 -2.50
CA LEU A 115 23.01 -10.05 -1.10
C LEU A 115 21.82 -11.01 -0.92
N SER A 116 21.75 -12.04 -1.76
CA SER A 116 20.66 -13.03 -1.85
C SER A 116 20.32 -13.69 -0.52
N GLN A 117 21.32 -14.03 0.30
CA GLN A 117 21.10 -14.63 1.63
C GLN A 117 20.35 -13.68 2.59
N TYR A 118 20.60 -12.37 2.48
CA TYR A 118 19.87 -11.36 3.26
C TYR A 118 18.45 -11.16 2.74
N GLN A 119 18.27 -11.24 1.41
CA GLN A 119 16.93 -11.25 0.82
C GLN A 119 16.13 -12.45 1.32
N ALA A 120 16.67 -13.67 1.26
CA ALA A 120 15.98 -14.89 1.67
C ALA A 120 15.48 -14.78 3.12
N LYS A 121 16.37 -14.39 4.04
CA LYS A 121 16.01 -14.13 5.44
C LYS A 121 14.91 -13.07 5.55
N LYS A 122 14.98 -12.02 4.72
CA LYS A 122 13.98 -10.95 4.72
C LYS A 122 12.60 -11.43 4.28
N LEU A 123 12.54 -12.26 3.25
CA LEU A 123 11.30 -12.87 2.77
C LEU A 123 10.69 -13.78 3.84
N ASP A 124 11.50 -14.54 4.58
CA ASP A 124 11.00 -15.37 5.69
C ASP A 124 10.48 -14.54 6.87
N GLU A 125 11.13 -13.42 7.20
CA GLU A 125 10.62 -12.47 8.19
C GLU A 125 9.28 -11.86 7.77
N MET A 126 9.13 -11.52 6.48
CA MET A 126 7.90 -10.99 5.92
C MET A 126 6.78 -12.02 5.94
N GLU A 127 7.06 -13.27 5.57
CA GLU A 127 6.08 -14.36 5.61
C GLU A 127 5.57 -14.59 7.04
N LYS A 128 6.47 -14.71 8.03
CA LYS A 128 6.08 -14.88 9.44
C LYS A 128 5.23 -13.71 9.95
N ALA A 129 5.59 -12.49 9.56
CA ALA A 129 4.81 -11.30 9.93
C ALA A 129 3.41 -11.32 9.29
N LEU A 130 3.32 -11.78 8.05
CA LEU A 130 2.06 -11.91 7.31
C LEU A 130 1.15 -12.98 7.93
N GLU A 131 1.70 -14.14 8.26
CA GLU A 131 0.97 -15.25 8.91
C GLU A 131 0.43 -14.85 10.28
N LYS A 132 1.19 -14.07 11.05
CA LYS A 132 0.73 -13.54 12.35
C LYS A 132 -0.46 -12.58 12.25
N ILE A 133 -0.58 -11.85 11.14
CA ILE A 133 -1.71 -10.94 10.89
C ILE A 133 -2.97 -11.75 10.51
N GLY A 134 -2.79 -12.94 9.93
CA GLY A 134 -3.86 -13.75 9.38
C GLY A 134 -4.30 -13.29 7.99
N ILE A 135 -5.37 -13.91 7.48
CA ILE A 135 -5.88 -13.67 6.12
C ILE A 135 -6.59 -12.31 6.04
N SER A 136 -5.80 -11.27 5.76
CA SER A 136 -6.26 -9.91 5.46
C SER A 136 -6.57 -9.71 3.97
N GLU A 137 -7.12 -8.55 3.61
CA GLU A 137 -7.43 -8.15 2.23
C GLU A 137 -6.26 -8.37 1.26
N ASN A 138 -5.05 -7.98 1.66
CA ASN A 138 -3.85 -8.07 0.82
C ASN A 138 -3.05 -9.37 1.03
N TYR A 139 -3.53 -10.32 1.83
CA TYR A 139 -2.76 -11.50 2.25
C TYR A 139 -2.23 -12.32 1.08
N PHE A 140 -3.11 -12.74 0.16
CA PHE A 140 -2.74 -13.57 -0.99
C PHE A 140 -1.93 -12.79 -2.04
N LYS A 141 -2.15 -11.49 -2.16
CA LYS A 141 -1.30 -10.61 -2.97
C LYS A 141 0.13 -10.59 -2.43
N PHE A 142 0.30 -10.40 -1.13
CA PHE A 142 1.60 -10.39 -0.49
C PHE A 142 2.29 -11.76 -0.53
N LYS A 143 1.55 -12.88 -0.39
CA LYS A 143 2.10 -14.23 -0.65
C LYS A 143 2.57 -14.39 -2.11
N THR A 144 1.85 -13.85 -3.09
CA THR A 144 2.27 -13.85 -4.51
C THR A 144 3.59 -13.08 -4.72
N GLU A 145 3.75 -11.94 -4.05
CA GLU A 145 4.98 -11.14 -4.07
C GLU A 145 6.16 -11.90 -3.40
N LEU A 146 5.92 -12.56 -2.26
CA LEU A 146 6.92 -13.39 -1.57
C LEU A 146 7.42 -14.53 -2.44
N GLU A 147 6.51 -15.27 -3.09
CA GLU A 147 6.88 -16.36 -3.99
C GLU A 147 7.64 -15.84 -5.23
N SER A 148 7.32 -14.63 -5.71
CA SER A 148 8.09 -13.99 -6.78
C SER A 148 9.52 -13.67 -6.34
N GLY A 149 9.71 -13.17 -5.11
CA GLY A 149 11.04 -12.94 -4.54
C GLY A 149 11.84 -14.24 -4.39
N ARG A 150 11.20 -15.31 -3.90
CA ARG A 150 11.82 -16.66 -3.78
C ARG A 150 12.24 -17.23 -5.12
N MET A 151 11.41 -17.05 -6.16
CA MET A 151 11.78 -17.43 -7.51
C MET A 151 13.03 -16.70 -8.01
N LEU A 152 13.11 -15.39 -7.80
CA LEU A 152 14.29 -14.61 -8.19
C LEU A 152 15.56 -15.04 -7.43
N TYR A 153 15.43 -15.33 -6.14
CA TYR A 153 16.52 -15.91 -5.34
C TYR A 153 17.04 -17.22 -5.95
N HIS A 154 16.16 -18.20 -6.19
CA HIS A 154 16.55 -19.51 -6.71
C HIS A 154 17.11 -19.45 -8.14
N PHE A 155 16.67 -18.47 -8.93
CA PHE A 155 17.22 -18.20 -10.25
C PHE A 155 18.68 -17.75 -10.18
N LEU A 156 19.05 -16.96 -9.16
CA LEU A 156 20.40 -16.38 -9.02
C LEU A 156 21.38 -17.28 -8.27
N GLU A 157 20.91 -18.12 -7.35
CA GLU A 157 21.74 -19.01 -6.51
C GLU A 157 21.94 -20.42 -7.12
N ASP A 158 21.71 -20.59 -8.41
CA ASP A 158 21.85 -21.87 -9.13
C ASP A 158 21.05 -23.04 -8.51
N THR A 159 19.87 -22.72 -7.97
CA THR A 159 18.95 -23.68 -7.34
C THR A 159 17.63 -23.76 -8.10
N GLN A 160 17.69 -23.66 -9.43
CA GLN A 160 16.51 -23.53 -10.30
C GLN A 160 15.57 -24.75 -10.25
N HIS A 161 16.06 -25.92 -9.83
CA HIS A 161 15.24 -27.12 -9.61
C HIS A 161 14.16 -26.91 -8.53
N LEU A 162 14.31 -25.90 -7.65
CA LEU A 162 13.32 -25.51 -6.64
C LEU A 162 12.31 -24.47 -7.16
N LEU A 163 12.41 -23.98 -8.41
CA LEU A 163 11.48 -22.97 -8.93
C LEU A 163 10.05 -23.48 -9.09
N SER A 164 9.89 -24.76 -9.46
CA SER A 164 8.58 -25.34 -9.77
C SER A 164 7.58 -25.23 -8.60
N GLN A 165 8.03 -25.49 -7.37
CA GLN A 165 7.20 -25.34 -6.17
C GLN A 165 6.74 -23.88 -5.96
N HIS A 166 7.62 -22.90 -6.20
CA HIS A 166 7.29 -21.48 -6.02
C HIS A 166 6.39 -20.96 -7.14
N ILE A 167 6.56 -21.48 -8.37
CA ILE A 167 5.67 -21.17 -9.50
C ILE A 167 4.24 -21.62 -9.19
N ILE A 168 4.06 -22.85 -8.70
CA ILE A 168 2.74 -23.39 -8.34
C ILE A 168 2.13 -22.55 -7.21
N LYS A 169 2.87 -22.34 -6.10
CA LYS A 169 2.40 -21.52 -4.98
C LYS A 169 2.04 -20.10 -5.40
N LYS A 170 2.83 -19.48 -6.27
CA LYS A 170 2.52 -18.16 -6.82
C LYS A 170 1.21 -18.17 -7.58
N GLY A 171 0.98 -19.18 -8.43
CA GLY A 171 -0.27 -19.35 -9.16
C GLY A 171 -1.48 -19.56 -8.24
N GLU A 172 -1.35 -20.40 -7.23
CA GLU A 172 -2.39 -20.64 -6.22
C GLU A 172 -2.76 -19.35 -5.47
N ASN A 173 -1.76 -18.60 -5.00
CA ASN A 173 -1.97 -17.32 -4.32
C ASN A 173 -2.58 -16.27 -5.25
N ALA A 174 -2.22 -16.24 -6.54
CA ALA A 174 -2.80 -15.34 -7.51
C ALA A 174 -4.29 -15.64 -7.76
N ILE A 175 -4.67 -16.92 -7.83
CA ILE A 175 -6.08 -17.34 -7.93
C ILE A 175 -6.85 -16.89 -6.68
N MET A 176 -6.30 -17.12 -5.49
CA MET A 176 -6.94 -16.71 -4.24
C MET A 176 -7.12 -15.19 -4.14
N HIS A 177 -6.12 -14.43 -4.55
CA HIS A 177 -6.22 -12.96 -4.62
C HIS A 177 -7.30 -12.52 -5.61
N LEU A 178 -7.33 -13.08 -6.82
CA LEU A 178 -8.35 -12.78 -7.83
C LEU A 178 -9.76 -13.07 -7.31
N MET A 179 -9.98 -14.23 -6.69
CA MET A 179 -11.29 -14.58 -6.12
C MET A 179 -11.71 -13.61 -5.01
N ARG A 180 -10.77 -13.17 -4.17
CA ARG A 180 -11.05 -12.18 -3.11
C ARG A 180 -11.45 -10.83 -3.69
N GLU A 181 -10.70 -10.33 -4.66
CA GLU A 181 -11.00 -9.06 -5.34
C GLU A 181 -12.36 -9.12 -6.05
N LEU A 182 -12.61 -10.19 -6.81
CA LEU A 182 -13.90 -10.37 -7.50
C LEU A 182 -15.06 -10.45 -6.51
N SER A 183 -14.90 -11.13 -5.37
CA SER A 183 -15.92 -11.15 -4.32
C SER A 183 -16.19 -9.75 -3.77
N GLY A 184 -15.17 -8.94 -3.52
CA GLY A 184 -15.32 -7.55 -3.07
C GLY A 184 -16.06 -6.69 -4.08
N VAL A 185 -15.58 -6.70 -5.33
CA VAL A 185 -16.18 -5.94 -6.44
C VAL A 185 -17.64 -6.32 -6.68
N ILE A 186 -17.97 -7.61 -6.66
CA ILE A 186 -19.35 -8.07 -6.87
C ILE A 186 -20.28 -7.60 -5.73
N ASN A 187 -19.80 -7.64 -4.48
CA ASN A 187 -20.53 -7.10 -3.33
C ASN A 187 -20.76 -5.59 -3.48
N ASP A 188 -19.72 -4.84 -3.83
CA ASP A 188 -19.81 -3.38 -3.99
C ASP A 188 -20.76 -2.99 -5.12
N LEU A 189 -20.72 -3.71 -6.25
CA LEU A 189 -21.66 -3.50 -7.36
C LEU A 189 -23.12 -3.70 -6.90
N LYS A 190 -23.38 -4.75 -6.14
CA LYS A 190 -24.73 -5.02 -5.60
C LYS A 190 -25.15 -3.95 -4.60
N ALA A 191 -24.26 -3.55 -3.69
CA ALA A 191 -24.52 -2.50 -2.71
C ALA A 191 -24.83 -1.17 -3.40
N ASN A 192 -24.06 -0.78 -4.41
CA ASN A 192 -24.27 0.47 -5.15
C ASN A 192 -25.56 0.44 -5.98
N ALA A 193 -25.88 -0.69 -6.62
CA ALA A 193 -27.16 -0.85 -7.33
C ALA A 193 -28.35 -0.68 -6.38
N TYR A 194 -28.25 -1.17 -5.14
CA TYR A 194 -29.32 -1.06 -4.15
C TYR A 194 -29.38 0.33 -3.47
N MET A 195 -28.24 0.87 -3.04
CA MET A 195 -28.18 2.11 -2.26
C MET A 195 -28.32 3.37 -3.11
N PHE A 196 -27.83 3.33 -4.34
CA PHE A 196 -27.73 4.51 -5.21
C PHE A 196 -28.50 4.36 -6.53
N ASN A 197 -29.26 3.27 -6.71
CA ASN A 197 -29.90 2.92 -7.99
C ASN A 197 -28.91 2.97 -9.16
N ALA A 198 -27.64 2.58 -8.91
CA ALA A 198 -26.60 2.61 -9.92
C ALA A 198 -26.88 1.54 -11.00
N GLU A 199 -26.92 1.96 -12.27
CA GLU A 199 -27.07 1.06 -13.41
C GLU A 199 -25.71 0.75 -14.05
N PHE A 200 -25.42 -0.54 -14.22
CA PHE A 200 -24.19 -1.02 -14.84
C PHE A 200 -24.48 -1.64 -16.20
N THR A 201 -24.45 -0.82 -17.26
CA THR A 201 -24.77 -1.24 -18.64
C THR A 201 -23.79 -2.28 -19.19
N LEU A 202 -22.51 -2.20 -18.81
CA LEU A 202 -21.50 -3.22 -19.06
C LEU A 202 -20.94 -3.71 -17.71
N ASN A 203 -21.08 -5.00 -17.43
CA ASN A 203 -20.60 -5.58 -16.17
C ASN A 203 -19.68 -6.79 -16.43
N LEU A 204 -18.42 -6.49 -16.78
CA LEU A 204 -17.40 -7.51 -17.05
C LEU A 204 -17.09 -8.39 -15.83
N PRO A 205 -16.92 -7.87 -14.59
CA PRO A 205 -16.65 -8.71 -13.42
C PRO A 205 -17.75 -9.74 -13.16
N LEU A 206 -19.02 -9.31 -13.24
CA LEU A 206 -20.17 -10.19 -13.07
C LEU A 206 -20.24 -11.24 -14.18
N ASN A 207 -20.04 -10.83 -15.43
CA ASN A 207 -20.04 -11.74 -16.56
C ASN A 207 -18.90 -12.76 -16.46
N PHE A 208 -17.70 -12.32 -16.09
CA PHE A 208 -16.54 -13.18 -15.90
C PHE A 208 -16.82 -14.27 -14.88
N VAL A 209 -17.27 -13.92 -13.66
CA VAL A 209 -17.52 -14.94 -12.63
C VAL A 209 -18.68 -15.88 -12.97
N LYS A 210 -19.73 -15.39 -13.64
CA LYS A 210 -20.84 -16.24 -14.10
C LYS A 210 -20.40 -17.34 -15.08
N ASN A 211 -19.32 -17.10 -15.83
CA ASN A 211 -18.80 -18.04 -16.83
C ASN A 211 -17.59 -18.84 -16.32
N LEU A 212 -17.13 -18.62 -15.09
CA LEU A 212 -16.09 -19.43 -14.47
C LEU A 212 -16.70 -20.63 -13.75
N ASP A 213 -16.13 -21.80 -14.00
CA ASP A 213 -16.48 -23.03 -13.30
C ASP A 213 -15.77 -23.12 -11.93
N LEU A 214 -16.10 -22.17 -11.05
CA LEU A 214 -15.51 -22.08 -9.72
C LEU A 214 -15.86 -23.30 -8.85
N GLU A 215 -17.02 -23.92 -9.07
CA GLU A 215 -17.46 -25.08 -8.29
C GLU A 215 -16.54 -26.29 -8.53
N ASN A 216 -16.24 -26.63 -9.80
CA ASN A 216 -15.30 -27.72 -10.09
C ASN A 216 -13.87 -27.40 -9.65
N ILE A 217 -13.44 -26.13 -9.70
CA ILE A 217 -12.14 -25.71 -9.17
C ILE A 217 -12.06 -25.96 -7.66
N ILE A 218 -13.12 -25.65 -6.90
CA ILE A 218 -13.17 -25.90 -5.44
C ILE A 218 -13.19 -27.41 -5.14
N ILE A 219 -13.95 -28.19 -5.91
CA ILE A 219 -13.96 -29.65 -5.79
C ILE A 219 -12.55 -30.20 -6.01
N TYR A 220 -11.86 -29.74 -7.05
CA TYR A 220 -10.48 -30.10 -7.32
C TYR A 220 -9.54 -29.69 -6.17
N ALA A 221 -9.66 -28.46 -5.68
CA ALA A 221 -8.85 -27.95 -4.57
C ALA A 221 -9.03 -28.79 -3.29
N ARG A 222 -10.28 -29.13 -2.94
CA ARG A 222 -10.60 -30.01 -1.79
C ARG A 222 -10.05 -31.41 -1.97
N LYS A 223 -10.27 -32.03 -3.14
CA LYS A 223 -9.80 -33.38 -3.46
C LYS A 223 -8.28 -33.50 -3.32
N ASN A 224 -7.56 -32.47 -3.73
CA ASN A 224 -6.10 -32.43 -3.68
C ASN A 224 -5.54 -31.79 -2.40
N LYS A 225 -6.37 -31.57 -1.36
CA LYS A 225 -5.97 -31.03 -0.06
C LYS A 225 -5.23 -29.69 -0.16
N PHE A 226 -5.65 -28.82 -1.08
CA PHE A 226 -5.13 -27.46 -1.14
C PHE A 226 -5.36 -26.74 0.19
N GLU A 227 -4.32 -26.13 0.74
CA GLU A 227 -4.30 -25.55 2.09
C GLU A 227 -5.46 -24.55 2.31
N ASN A 228 -5.73 -23.71 1.31
CA ASN A 228 -6.75 -22.66 1.39
C ASN A 228 -8.08 -23.07 0.73
N ALA A 229 -8.36 -24.36 0.57
CA ALA A 229 -9.59 -24.83 -0.08
C ALA A 229 -10.86 -24.36 0.64
N ASP A 230 -10.87 -24.31 1.98
CA ASP A 230 -12.01 -23.79 2.74
C ASP A 230 -12.21 -22.29 2.53
N VAL A 231 -11.12 -21.51 2.51
CA VAL A 231 -11.16 -20.07 2.24
C VAL A 231 -11.64 -19.80 0.81
N MET A 232 -11.18 -20.60 -0.16
CA MET A 232 -11.63 -20.52 -1.54
C MET A 232 -13.14 -20.74 -1.65
N ASP A 233 -13.65 -21.72 -0.90
CA ASP A 233 -15.08 -22.04 -0.84
C ASP A 233 -15.90 -20.92 -0.17
N MET A 234 -15.38 -20.31 0.89
CA MET A 234 -16.01 -19.14 1.53
C MET A 234 -16.13 -17.96 0.56
N LEU A 235 -15.09 -17.68 -0.23
CA LEU A 235 -15.11 -16.63 -1.26
C LEU A 235 -16.12 -16.94 -2.36
N TYR A 236 -16.19 -18.18 -2.80
CA TYR A 236 -17.19 -18.63 -3.75
C TYR A 236 -18.62 -18.48 -3.21
N CYS A 237 -18.89 -18.93 -1.98
CA CYS A 237 -20.20 -18.76 -1.36
C CYS A 237 -20.57 -17.27 -1.27
N SER A 238 -19.62 -16.41 -0.92
CA SER A 238 -19.81 -14.96 -0.86
C SER A 238 -20.23 -14.37 -2.21
N ILE A 239 -19.59 -14.80 -3.31
CA ILE A 239 -19.99 -14.40 -4.66
C ILE A 239 -21.38 -14.94 -5.01
N MET A 240 -21.64 -16.22 -4.72
CA MET A 240 -22.89 -16.87 -5.07
C MET A 240 -24.09 -16.30 -4.32
N MET A 241 -23.93 -15.84 -3.09
CA MET A 241 -24.98 -15.14 -2.35
C MET A 241 -25.40 -13.83 -3.04
N VAL A 242 -24.52 -13.18 -3.80
CA VAL A 242 -24.90 -12.01 -4.61
C VAL A 242 -25.58 -12.43 -5.91
N LEU A 243 -25.04 -13.47 -6.57
CA LEU A 243 -25.53 -13.95 -7.87
C LEU A 243 -26.88 -14.67 -7.77
N LYS A 244 -27.11 -15.40 -6.68
CA LYS A 244 -28.27 -16.25 -6.41
C LYS A 244 -28.81 -15.90 -5.03
N PHE A 245 -29.21 -14.64 -4.86
CA PHE A 245 -29.64 -14.08 -3.57
C PHE A 245 -30.78 -14.84 -2.88
N GLU A 246 -31.68 -15.45 -3.66
CA GLU A 246 -32.80 -16.24 -3.13
C GLU A 246 -32.40 -17.67 -2.70
N ASP A 247 -31.18 -18.12 -3.04
CA ASP A 247 -30.71 -19.47 -2.75
C ASP A 247 -29.92 -19.49 -1.43
N GLU A 248 -30.64 -19.74 -0.33
CA GLU A 248 -30.08 -19.73 1.03
C GLU A 248 -28.97 -20.78 1.25
N LYS A 249 -28.83 -21.78 0.37
CA LYS A 249 -27.82 -22.84 0.54
C LYS A 249 -26.40 -22.30 0.62
N PHE A 250 -26.09 -21.20 -0.08
CA PHE A 250 -24.75 -20.60 -0.07
C PHE A 250 -24.47 -19.90 1.26
N PHE A 251 -25.49 -19.29 1.87
CA PHE A 251 -25.37 -18.72 3.21
C PHE A 251 -25.16 -19.83 4.25
N ILE A 252 -25.95 -20.91 4.18
CA ILE A 252 -25.82 -22.05 5.09
C ILE A 252 -24.43 -22.68 4.97
N ARG A 253 -23.96 -22.94 3.75
CA ARG A 253 -22.61 -23.48 3.47
C ARG A 253 -21.51 -22.55 3.99
N LEU A 254 -21.63 -21.24 3.79
CA LEU A 254 -20.68 -20.25 4.30
C LEU A 254 -20.62 -20.27 5.83
N LYS A 255 -21.79 -20.33 6.50
CA LYS A 255 -21.89 -20.42 7.94
C LYS A 255 -21.21 -21.67 8.50
N GLU A 256 -21.48 -22.84 7.92
CA GLU A 256 -20.84 -24.11 8.29
C GLU A 256 -19.31 -24.08 8.10
N LEU A 257 -18.84 -23.46 6.99
CA LEU A 257 -17.42 -23.26 6.74
C LEU A 257 -16.77 -22.39 7.81
N PHE A 258 -17.45 -21.32 8.21
CA PHE A 258 -16.97 -20.39 9.22
C PHE A 258 -16.90 -21.05 10.60
N GLU A 259 -17.99 -21.69 11.04
CA GLU A 259 -18.07 -22.38 12.35
C GLU A 259 -16.99 -23.46 12.51
N ARG A 260 -16.67 -24.19 11.44
CA ARG A 260 -15.61 -25.22 11.45
C ARG A 260 -14.18 -24.65 11.56
N ASN A 261 -13.98 -23.38 11.23
CA ASN A 261 -12.66 -22.77 11.11
C ASN A 261 -12.46 -21.57 12.04
N ILE A 262 -13.45 -21.20 12.87
CA ILE A 262 -13.37 -20.05 13.77
C ILE A 262 -12.36 -20.24 14.92
N ASP A 263 -12.13 -21.49 15.33
CA ASP A 263 -11.26 -21.86 16.46
C ASP A 263 -9.88 -22.42 16.02
N LYS A 264 -9.56 -22.36 14.72
CA LYS A 264 -8.27 -22.78 14.16
C LYS A 264 -7.38 -21.58 13.88
#